data_AF-X0ZCU1-F1
#
_entry.id   AF-X0ZCU1-F1
#
_cell.length_a   1.000
_cell.length_b   1.000
_cell.length_c   1.000
_cell.angle_alpha   90.00
_cell.angle_beta   90.00
_cell.angle_gamma   90.00
#
_symmetry.space_group_name_H-M   'P 1'
#
loop_
_entity.id
_entity.type
_entity.pdbx_description
1 polymer ?
#
loop_
_entity_poly.entity_id
_entity_poly.type
_entity_poly.pdbx_seq_one_letter_code
_entity_poly.pdbx_strand_id
1 'polypeptide(L)'
;EKAKSTQLKAEQTWLEQNDLVALPFEASSLLKLKDNCGYFDACVKQIAKDVIGQGWRLELREGKKENNQEKERILNFIENSGGDRDETFEQTLERGLIDWGCIGWWGWEISRNKAGKNKSMVNGMWHVPAQTIRVHKDFDKYCQVREDKKVWFKRFGLEEDINLETGKKEAAEAVKSEYSMSMPRSSKDSCTHASA
;
A
#
# COMPACT_ATOMS: atom_id res chain seq x y z
N GLU A 1 37.28 20.05 1.06
CA GLU A 1 36.99 18.60 1.01
C GLU A 1 35.51 18.40 1.36
N LYS A 2 34.66 17.94 0.43
CA LYS A 2 33.26 17.63 0.77
C LYS A 2 33.24 16.30 1.52
N ALA A 3 32.78 16.30 2.77
CA ALA A 3 32.59 15.08 3.55
C ALA A 3 31.74 14.08 2.75
N LYS A 4 32.31 12.92 2.41
CA LYS A 4 31.57 11.84 1.75
C LYS A 4 30.57 11.27 2.75
N SER A 5 29.28 11.43 2.48
CA SER A 5 28.21 10.91 3.34
C SER A 5 28.31 9.37 3.46
N THR A 6 28.48 8.88 4.68
CA THR A 6 28.51 7.44 5.01
C THR A 6 27.13 6.80 4.87
N GLN A 7 26.06 7.58 4.97
CA GLN A 7 24.68 7.11 4.90
C GLN A 7 24.31 6.59 3.50
N LEU A 8 24.78 7.26 2.44
CA LEU A 8 24.54 6.82 1.05
C LEU A 8 25.15 5.45 0.77
N LYS A 9 26.34 5.18 1.33
CA LYS A 9 26.98 3.87 1.20
C LYS A 9 26.22 2.80 1.97
N ALA A 10 25.70 3.12 3.15
CA ALA A 10 24.95 2.18 3.97
C ALA A 10 23.60 1.80 3.31
N GLU A 11 22.88 2.78 2.74
CA GLU A 11 21.65 2.52 1.98
C GLU A 11 21.91 1.64 0.76
N GLN A 12 22.92 1.98 -0.04
CA GLN A 12 23.28 1.19 -1.21
C GLN A 12 23.69 -0.25 -0.84
N THR A 13 24.51 -0.40 0.19
CA THR A 13 24.89 -1.73 0.72
C THR A 13 23.67 -2.52 1.16
N TRP A 14 22.70 -1.88 1.84
CA TRP A 14 21.48 -2.54 2.29
C TRP A 14 20.58 -2.97 1.12
N LEU A 15 20.44 -2.12 0.09
CA LEU A 15 19.70 -2.48 -1.12
C LEU A 15 20.30 -3.72 -1.79
N GLU A 16 21.63 -3.73 -1.97
CA GLU A 16 22.37 -4.86 -2.55
C GLU A 16 22.22 -6.14 -1.73
N GLN A 17 22.33 -6.06 -0.40
CA GLN A 17 22.15 -7.21 0.50
C GLN A 17 20.74 -7.83 0.46
N ASN A 18 19.74 -7.06 0.06
CA ASN A 18 18.34 -7.48 0.01
C ASN A 18 17.83 -7.62 -1.42
N ASP A 19 18.72 -7.63 -2.42
CA ASP A 19 18.37 -7.78 -3.83
C ASP A 19 17.32 -6.75 -4.31
N LEU A 20 17.35 -5.56 -3.72
CA LEU A 20 16.49 -4.43 -4.07
C LEU A 20 17.13 -3.58 -5.14
N VAL A 21 16.32 -3.18 -6.11
CA VAL A 21 16.73 -2.28 -7.18
C VAL A 21 16.68 -0.85 -6.67
N ALA A 22 17.79 -0.12 -6.81
CA ALA A 22 17.84 1.31 -6.56
C ALA A 22 16.90 2.05 -7.51
N LEU A 23 16.36 3.18 -7.07
CA LEU A 23 15.51 3.99 -7.93
C LEU A 23 16.30 4.43 -9.19
N PRO A 24 15.67 4.40 -10.38
CA PRO A 24 16.34 4.78 -11.63
C PRO A 24 16.79 6.26 -11.61
N PHE A 25 16.07 7.08 -10.85
CA PHE A 25 16.39 8.48 -10.60
C PHE A 25 16.18 8.78 -9.11
N GLU A 26 16.87 9.81 -8.62
CA GLU A 26 16.71 10.28 -7.26
C GLU A 26 15.33 10.96 -7.12
N ALA A 27 14.42 10.32 -6.37
CA ALA A 27 13.02 10.74 -6.34
C ALA A 27 12.81 12.14 -5.75
N SER A 28 13.63 12.60 -4.80
CA SER A 28 13.47 13.97 -4.28
C SER A 28 13.77 15.01 -5.35
N SER A 29 14.68 14.73 -6.28
CA SER A 29 14.97 15.62 -7.41
C SER A 29 13.82 15.69 -8.41
N LEU A 30 13.07 14.61 -8.60
CA LEU A 30 11.82 14.62 -9.40
C LEU A 30 10.72 15.41 -8.67
N LEU A 31 10.57 15.19 -7.36
CA LEU A 31 9.57 15.88 -6.54
C LEU A 31 9.86 17.38 -6.37
N LYS A 32 11.12 17.82 -6.45
CA LYS A 32 11.48 19.26 -6.42
C LYS A 32 10.72 20.08 -7.45
N LEU A 33 10.45 19.53 -8.63
CA LEU A 33 9.70 20.28 -9.65
C LEU A 33 8.26 20.54 -9.19
N LYS A 34 7.62 19.52 -8.61
CA LYS A 34 6.30 19.62 -8.00
C LYS A 34 6.27 20.63 -6.86
N ASP A 35 7.27 20.61 -5.98
CA ASP A 35 7.27 21.47 -4.79
C ASP A 35 7.61 22.95 -5.10
N ASN A 36 8.40 23.20 -6.15
CA ASN A 36 8.88 24.55 -6.48
C ASN A 36 8.19 25.20 -7.68
N CYS A 37 7.46 24.44 -8.51
CA CYS A 37 6.74 24.96 -9.67
C CYS A 37 5.23 24.75 -9.52
N GLY A 38 4.52 25.78 -9.06
CA GLY A 38 3.07 25.74 -8.88
C GLY A 38 2.29 25.42 -10.17
N TYR A 39 2.80 25.82 -11.34
CA TYR A 39 2.19 25.46 -12.63
C TYR A 39 2.27 23.96 -12.89
N PHE A 40 3.43 23.34 -12.65
CA PHE A 40 3.61 21.91 -12.83
C PHE A 40 2.71 21.13 -11.86
N ASP A 41 2.69 21.49 -10.58
CA ASP A 41 1.82 20.86 -9.58
C ASP A 41 0.33 20.98 -9.96
N ALA A 42 -0.11 22.16 -10.41
CA ALA A 42 -1.47 22.36 -10.87
C ALA A 42 -1.81 21.50 -12.11
N CYS A 43 -0.91 21.43 -13.10
CA CYS A 43 -1.11 20.61 -14.29
C CYS A 43 -1.22 19.12 -13.95
N VAL A 44 -0.31 18.57 -13.13
CA VAL A 44 -0.34 17.16 -12.74
C VAL A 44 -1.63 16.83 -11.97
N LYS A 45 -2.02 17.68 -11.02
CA LYS A 45 -3.28 17.52 -10.28
C LYS A 45 -4.50 17.59 -11.18
N GLN A 46 -4.51 18.52 -12.15
CA GLN A 46 -5.63 18.63 -13.09
C GLN A 46 -5.73 17.39 -13.98
N ILE A 47 -4.61 16.88 -14.51
CA ILE A 47 -4.58 15.63 -15.29
C ILE A 47 -5.14 14.47 -14.45
N ALA A 48 -4.70 14.33 -13.20
CA ALA A 48 -5.22 13.28 -12.31
C ALA A 48 -6.74 13.40 -12.12
N LYS A 49 -7.24 14.61 -11.84
CA LYS A 49 -8.68 14.86 -11.70
C LYS A 49 -9.47 14.61 -12.98
N ASP A 50 -8.93 14.98 -14.13
CA ASP A 50 -9.59 14.78 -15.43
C ASP A 50 -9.70 13.29 -15.77
N VAL A 51 -8.68 12.48 -15.43
CA VAL A 51 -8.71 11.03 -15.61
C VAL A 51 -9.71 10.38 -14.65
N ILE A 52 -9.67 10.73 -13.36
CA ILE A 52 -10.58 10.16 -12.35
C ILE A 52 -12.02 10.63 -12.54
N GLY A 53 -12.22 11.88 -12.96
CA GLY A 53 -13.52 12.49 -13.18
C GLY A 53 -14.34 11.86 -14.31
N GLN A 54 -13.70 11.07 -15.19
CA GLN A 54 -14.41 10.24 -16.18
C GLN A 54 -15.15 9.06 -15.53
N GLY A 55 -14.83 8.74 -14.28
CA GLY A 55 -15.37 7.61 -13.54
C GLY A 55 -14.75 6.28 -13.96
N TRP A 56 -15.28 5.21 -13.38
CA TRP A 56 -14.87 3.84 -13.65
C TRP A 56 -16.10 2.96 -13.90
N ARG A 57 -15.88 1.82 -14.54
CA ARG A 57 -16.91 0.79 -14.75
C ARG A 57 -16.31 -0.59 -14.52
N LEU A 58 -17.12 -1.50 -14.00
CA LEU A 58 -16.76 -2.91 -13.92
C LEU A 58 -17.13 -3.59 -15.23
N GLU A 59 -16.15 -4.24 -15.85
CA GLU A 59 -16.36 -5.07 -17.02
C GLU A 59 -16.28 -6.54 -16.63
N LEU A 60 -17.24 -7.33 -17.12
CA LEU A 60 -17.23 -8.76 -16.92
C LEU A 60 -16.06 -9.37 -17.70
N ARG A 61 -15.29 -10.24 -17.04
CA ARG A 61 -14.22 -10.97 -17.71
C ARG A 61 -14.78 -11.81 -18.86
N GLU A 62 -14.04 -11.85 -19.96
CA GLU A 62 -14.43 -12.59 -21.16
C GLU A 62 -14.75 -14.06 -20.83
N GLY A 63 -15.84 -14.57 -21.40
CA GLY A 63 -16.30 -15.95 -21.21
C GLY A 63 -16.89 -16.26 -19.83
N LYS A 64 -17.06 -15.27 -18.93
CA LYS A 64 -17.76 -15.45 -17.65
C LYS A 64 -19.22 -15.02 -17.75
N LYS A 65 -20.04 -15.50 -16.81
CA LYS A 65 -21.42 -15.06 -16.61
C LYS A 65 -21.48 -14.09 -15.45
N GLU A 66 -22.34 -13.09 -15.56
CA GLU A 66 -22.52 -12.11 -14.49
C GLU A 66 -23.08 -12.77 -13.23
N ASN A 67 -22.49 -12.44 -12.09
CA ASN A 67 -22.95 -12.84 -10.78
C ASN A 67 -23.25 -11.58 -9.96
N ASN A 68 -24.53 -11.34 -9.71
CA ASN A 68 -24.99 -10.14 -9.01
C ASN A 68 -24.43 -10.03 -7.58
N GLN A 69 -24.28 -11.16 -6.86
CA GLN A 69 -23.72 -11.16 -5.51
C GLN A 69 -22.23 -10.78 -5.54
N GLU A 70 -21.49 -11.27 -6.53
CA GLU A 70 -20.09 -10.90 -6.69
C GLU A 70 -19.92 -9.44 -7.10
N LYS A 71 -20.77 -8.96 -8.00
CA LYS A 71 -20.79 -7.55 -8.43
C LYS A 71 -21.06 -6.62 -7.25
N GLU A 72 -22.11 -6.88 -6.48
CA GLU A 72 -22.46 -6.10 -5.29
C GLU A 72 -21.31 -6.09 -4.27
N ARG A 73 -20.67 -7.23 -4.07
CA ARG A 73 -19.49 -7.34 -3.19
C ARG A 73 -18.31 -6.48 -3.68
N ILE A 74 -18.04 -6.46 -4.99
CA ILE A 74 -16.96 -5.64 -5.56
C ILE A 74 -17.30 -4.15 -5.41
N LEU A 75 -18.53 -3.75 -5.72
CA LEU A 75 -19.00 -2.37 -5.57
C LEU A 75 -18.88 -1.90 -4.11
N ASN A 76 -19.35 -2.71 -3.17
CA ASN A 76 -19.23 -2.42 -1.74
C ASN A 76 -17.76 -2.29 -1.30
N PHE A 77 -16.87 -3.13 -1.84
CA PHE A 77 -15.43 -2.97 -1.59
C PHE A 77 -14.91 -1.64 -2.13
N ILE A 78 -15.27 -1.25 -3.35
CA ILE A 78 -14.80 0.00 -3.95
C ILE A 78 -15.30 1.21 -3.14
N GLU A 79 -16.57 1.23 -2.77
CA GLU A 79 -17.17 2.31 -1.97
C GLU A 79 -16.50 2.46 -0.60
N ASN A 80 -15.97 1.36 -0.04
CA ASN A 80 -15.40 1.31 1.30
C ASN A 80 -13.90 0.96 1.30
N SER A 81 -13.19 1.16 0.19
CA SER A 81 -11.84 0.62 0.01
C SER A 81 -10.78 1.28 0.90
N GLY A 82 -11.04 2.52 1.36
CA GLY A 82 -10.16 3.27 2.26
C GLY A 82 -9.99 2.64 3.64
N GLY A 83 -10.83 1.67 3.99
CA GLY A 83 -10.71 0.93 5.25
C GLY A 83 -10.78 1.87 6.45
N ASP A 84 -9.68 1.96 7.21
CA ASP A 84 -9.53 2.82 8.38
C ASP A 84 -9.07 4.25 8.06
N ARG A 85 -8.68 4.50 6.80
CA ARG A 85 -8.37 5.85 6.31
C ARG A 85 -9.63 6.41 5.69
N ASP A 86 -10.00 7.61 6.13
CA ASP A 86 -11.13 8.38 5.59
C ASP A 86 -10.78 8.89 4.17
N GLU A 87 -10.56 7.96 3.25
CA GLU A 87 -10.15 8.17 1.86
C GLU A 87 -11.03 7.34 0.92
N THR A 88 -11.54 7.97 -0.14
CA THR A 88 -12.31 7.26 -1.16
C THR A 88 -11.41 6.49 -2.13
N PHE A 89 -12.00 5.57 -2.89
CA PHE A 89 -11.32 4.88 -3.99
C PHE A 89 -10.75 5.87 -5.02
N GLU A 90 -11.52 6.89 -5.39
CA GLU A 90 -11.14 7.94 -6.33
C GLU A 90 -9.97 8.77 -5.81
N GLN A 91 -9.96 9.13 -4.52
CA GLN A 91 -8.83 9.84 -3.91
C GLN A 91 -7.55 8.98 -3.89
N THR A 92 -7.70 7.68 -3.64
CA THR A 92 -6.59 6.72 -3.70
C THR A 92 -6.01 6.60 -5.11
N LEU A 93 -6.87 6.61 -6.14
CA LEU A 93 -6.46 6.65 -7.54
C LEU A 93 -5.80 7.99 -7.92
N GLU A 94 -6.38 9.12 -7.52
CA GLU A 94 -5.88 10.47 -7.81
C GLU A 94 -4.43 10.62 -7.31
N ARG A 95 -4.14 10.19 -6.08
CA ARG A 95 -2.78 10.21 -5.51
C ARG A 95 -1.80 9.35 -6.30
N GLY A 96 -2.25 8.19 -6.74
CA GLY A 96 -1.49 7.31 -7.62
C GLY A 96 -1.10 7.96 -8.94
N LEU A 97 -2.06 8.63 -9.60
CA LEU A 97 -1.82 9.36 -10.83
C LEU A 97 -0.92 10.58 -10.65
N ILE A 98 -1.02 11.27 -9.50
CA ILE A 98 -0.10 12.37 -9.16
C ILE A 98 1.33 11.85 -9.03
N ASP A 99 1.54 10.75 -8.30
CA ASP A 99 2.85 10.10 -8.20
C ASP A 99 3.36 9.66 -9.57
N TRP A 100 2.51 9.03 -10.39
CA TRP A 100 2.87 8.67 -11.75
C TRP A 100 3.28 9.89 -12.60
N GLY A 101 2.54 10.99 -12.54
CA GLY A 101 2.86 12.22 -13.27
C GLY A 101 4.11 12.95 -12.76
N CYS A 102 4.49 12.75 -11.49
CA CYS A 102 5.64 13.42 -10.90
C CYS A 102 6.92 12.58 -10.97
N ILE A 103 6.84 11.28 -10.73
CA ILE A 103 8.01 10.40 -10.62
C ILE A 103 8.01 9.24 -11.61
N GLY A 104 6.87 8.91 -12.22
CA GLY A 104 6.74 7.88 -13.26
C GLY A 104 6.28 6.50 -12.78
N TRP A 105 6.10 6.30 -11.47
CA TRP A 105 5.57 5.06 -10.89
C TRP A 105 4.74 5.34 -9.64
N TRP A 106 3.97 4.33 -9.22
CA TRP A 106 3.11 4.36 -8.03
C TRP A 106 2.73 2.94 -7.61
N GLY A 107 2.12 2.81 -6.43
CA GLY A 107 1.70 1.50 -5.94
C GLY A 107 0.60 1.57 -4.88
N TRP A 108 -0.05 0.42 -4.70
CA TRP A 108 -1.06 0.22 -3.68
C TRP A 108 -0.66 -0.85 -2.68
N GLU A 109 -0.96 -0.57 -1.41
CA GLU A 109 -1.04 -1.58 -0.37
C GLU A 109 -2.44 -2.20 -0.42
N ILE A 110 -2.52 -3.54 -0.41
CA ILE A 110 -3.78 -4.27 -0.40
C ILE A 110 -3.81 -5.16 0.83
N SER A 111 -4.82 -4.99 1.69
CA SER A 111 -5.04 -5.86 2.85
C SER A 111 -6.09 -6.92 2.58
N ARG A 112 -6.01 -8.00 3.36
CA ARG A 112 -6.98 -9.09 3.36
C ARG A 112 -7.36 -9.44 4.79
N ASN A 113 -8.60 -9.88 4.98
CA ASN A 113 -9.06 -10.41 6.26
C ASN A 113 -8.25 -11.65 6.64
N LYS A 114 -7.66 -11.65 7.84
CA LYS A 114 -6.85 -12.78 8.35
C LYS A 114 -7.67 -13.92 8.94
N ALA A 115 -8.93 -13.66 9.32
CA ALA A 115 -9.79 -14.63 10.02
C ALA A 115 -11.28 -14.42 9.71
N GLY A 116 -12.11 -15.36 10.17
CA GLY A 116 -13.58 -15.30 10.05
C GLY A 116 -14.11 -15.79 8.70
N LYS A 117 -15.42 -15.61 8.49
CA LYS A 117 -16.13 -16.05 7.27
C LYS A 117 -15.62 -15.40 5.98
N ASN A 118 -14.97 -14.25 6.10
CA ASN A 118 -14.40 -13.49 5.00
C ASN A 118 -12.88 -13.65 4.90
N LYS A 119 -12.27 -14.70 5.49
CA LYS A 119 -10.82 -14.95 5.40
C LYS A 119 -10.33 -14.87 3.96
N SER A 120 -9.17 -14.24 3.74
CA SER A 120 -8.53 -13.98 2.43
C SER A 120 -9.24 -12.95 1.53
N MET A 121 -10.45 -12.50 1.89
CA MET A 121 -11.13 -11.45 1.14
C MET A 121 -10.38 -10.13 1.29
N VAL A 122 -10.24 -9.41 0.18
CA VAL A 122 -9.68 -8.06 0.16
C VAL A 122 -10.61 -7.15 0.96
N ASN A 123 -10.04 -6.34 1.85
CA ASN A 123 -10.80 -5.48 2.76
C ASN A 123 -10.23 -4.05 2.87
N GLY A 124 -9.17 -3.74 2.12
CA GLY A 124 -8.57 -2.41 2.12
C GLY A 124 -7.60 -2.24 0.96
N MET A 125 -7.52 -1.00 0.48
CA MET A 125 -6.59 -0.57 -0.55
C MET A 125 -6.15 0.86 -0.27
N TRP A 126 -4.84 1.09 -0.25
CA TRP A 126 -4.28 2.40 0.05
C TRP A 126 -3.17 2.79 -0.90
N HIS A 127 -3.09 4.09 -1.19
CA HIS A 127 -1.94 4.67 -1.86
C HIS A 127 -0.69 4.56 -0.98
N VAL A 128 0.40 4.13 -1.62
CA VAL A 128 1.74 4.08 -1.05
C VAL A 128 2.58 5.14 -1.77
N PRO A 129 3.10 6.17 -1.06
CA PRO A 129 3.94 7.20 -1.67
C PRO A 129 5.10 6.58 -2.43
N ALA A 130 5.15 6.81 -3.72
CA ALA A 130 5.91 5.98 -4.64
C ALA A 130 7.43 6.09 -4.45
N GLN A 131 7.92 7.24 -3.97
CA GLN A 131 9.33 7.45 -3.58
C GLN A 131 9.78 6.55 -2.43
N THR A 132 8.85 6.01 -1.64
CA THR A 132 9.14 5.11 -0.52
C THR A 132 9.27 3.65 -0.95
N ILE A 133 8.93 3.31 -2.18
CA ILE A 133 8.89 1.92 -2.66
C ILE A 133 10.25 1.53 -3.26
N ARG A 134 10.73 0.33 -2.94
CA ARG A 134 11.83 -0.36 -3.61
C ARG A 134 11.34 -1.71 -4.10
N VAL A 135 11.75 -2.11 -5.29
CA VAL A 135 11.35 -3.39 -5.91
C VAL A 135 12.47 -4.40 -5.77
N HIS A 136 12.13 -5.65 -5.46
CA HIS A 136 13.08 -6.75 -5.53
C HIS A 136 13.40 -7.08 -6.99
N LYS A 137 14.63 -7.51 -7.30
CA LYS A 137 15.09 -7.81 -8.66
C LYS A 137 14.21 -8.81 -9.44
N ASP A 138 13.53 -9.70 -8.71
CA ASP A 138 12.64 -10.73 -9.28
C ASP A 138 11.19 -10.25 -9.47
N PHE A 139 10.87 -9.00 -9.10
CA PHE A 139 9.53 -8.40 -9.19
C PHE A 139 8.44 -9.20 -8.46
N ASP A 140 8.80 -9.93 -7.40
CA ASP A 140 7.93 -10.78 -6.60
C ASP A 140 7.57 -10.13 -5.24
N LYS A 141 8.37 -9.17 -4.78
CA LYS A 141 8.15 -8.44 -3.53
C LYS A 141 8.69 -7.02 -3.62
N TYR A 142 8.22 -6.22 -2.68
CA TYR A 142 8.48 -4.79 -2.59
C TYR A 142 8.83 -4.47 -1.14
N CYS A 143 9.69 -3.49 -0.93
CA CYS A 143 9.98 -2.95 0.40
C CYS A 143 9.60 -1.48 0.42
N GLN A 144 8.78 -1.09 1.39
CA GLN A 144 8.57 0.31 1.70
C GLN A 144 9.61 0.77 2.71
N VAL A 145 10.33 1.83 2.37
CA VAL A 145 11.32 2.48 3.23
C VAL A 145 10.80 3.86 3.61
N ARG A 146 10.55 4.07 4.90
CA ARG A 146 10.21 5.38 5.49
C ARG A 146 11.13 5.63 6.67
N GLU A 147 12.02 6.59 6.52
CA GLU A 147 13.04 6.90 7.53
C GLU A 147 13.86 5.64 7.88
N ASP A 148 13.77 5.16 9.11
CA ASP A 148 14.42 3.95 9.60
C ASP A 148 13.57 2.68 9.41
N LYS A 149 12.25 2.83 9.23
CA LYS A 149 11.30 1.72 9.12
C LYS A 149 11.29 1.13 7.72
N LYS A 150 11.26 -0.21 7.69
CA LYS A 150 11.24 -1.03 6.48
C LYS A 150 10.12 -2.06 6.63
N VAL A 151 9.20 -2.08 5.68
CA VAL A 151 8.10 -3.05 5.66
C VAL A 151 8.07 -3.73 4.31
N TRP A 152 8.03 -5.06 4.32
CA TRP A 152 8.02 -5.89 3.13
C TRP A 152 6.61 -6.30 2.74
N PHE A 153 6.35 -6.25 1.44
CA PHE A 153 5.09 -6.62 0.82
C PHE A 153 5.36 -7.60 -0.31
N LYS A 154 4.58 -8.68 -0.37
CA LYS A 154 4.60 -9.56 -1.55
C LYS A 154 3.81 -8.93 -2.69
N ARG A 155 4.12 -9.31 -3.93
CA ARG A 155 3.30 -8.97 -5.08
C ARG A 155 1.89 -9.53 -4.89
N PHE A 156 0.90 -8.70 -5.17
CA PHE A 156 -0.49 -9.11 -5.11
C PHE A 156 -0.74 -10.34 -5.99
N GLY A 157 -1.42 -11.34 -5.42
CA GLY A 157 -1.71 -12.60 -6.10
C GLY A 157 -0.67 -13.71 -5.92
N LEU A 158 0.47 -13.45 -5.26
CA LEU A 158 1.34 -14.53 -4.82
C LEU A 158 0.73 -15.28 -3.63
N GLU A 159 0.75 -16.62 -3.71
CA GLU A 159 0.19 -17.49 -2.67
C GLU A 159 1.05 -17.50 -1.41
N GLU A 160 2.37 -17.65 -1.58
CA GLU A 160 3.33 -17.70 -0.48
C GLU A 160 3.33 -16.40 0.35
N ASP A 161 3.34 -16.53 1.67
CA ASP A 161 3.47 -15.39 2.58
C ASP A 161 4.95 -15.06 2.83
N ILE A 162 5.19 -13.80 3.17
CA ILE A 162 6.52 -13.30 3.53
C ILE A 162 6.44 -12.59 4.88
N ASN A 163 7.55 -12.63 5.60
CA ASN A 163 7.70 -11.93 6.85
C ASN A 163 7.83 -10.42 6.59
N LEU A 164 7.03 -9.62 7.31
CA LEU A 164 6.93 -8.17 7.08
C LEU A 164 8.23 -7.40 7.39
N GLU A 165 9.09 -7.92 8.26
CA GLU A 165 10.32 -7.25 8.67
C GLU A 165 11.52 -7.64 7.78
N THR A 166 11.57 -8.92 7.39
CA THR A 166 12.74 -9.48 6.70
C THR A 166 12.54 -9.73 5.21
N GLY A 167 11.29 -9.74 4.72
CA GLY A 167 10.96 -10.05 3.32
C GLY A 167 11.21 -11.51 2.93
N LYS A 168 11.62 -12.37 3.87
CA LYS A 168 11.85 -13.79 3.65
C LYS A 168 10.52 -14.54 3.65
N LYS A 169 10.44 -15.60 2.84
CA LYS A 169 9.28 -16.50 2.84
C LYS A 169 9.07 -17.08 4.22
N GLU A 170 7.83 -17.04 4.70
CA GLU A 170 7.46 -17.80 5.89
C GLU A 170 7.22 -19.25 5.45
N ALA A 171 7.89 -20.21 6.09
CA ALA A 171 7.59 -21.61 5.85
C ALA A 171 6.10 -21.83 6.18
N ALA A 172 5.37 -22.49 5.27
CA ALA A 172 3.98 -22.85 5.50
C ALA A 172 3.90 -23.67 6.81
N GLU A 173 3.23 -23.09 7.81
CA GLU A 173 2.92 -23.64 9.13
C GLU A 173 3.99 -23.57 10.24
N ALA A 174 3.95 -22.49 11.02
CA ALA A 174 4.14 -22.54 12.48
C ALA A 174 3.46 -21.34 13.19
N VAL A 175 2.18 -21.07 12.94
CA VAL A 175 1.40 -20.22 13.86
C VAL A 175 0.67 -21.12 14.86
N LYS A 176 1.46 -21.71 15.77
CA LYS A 176 0.95 -22.06 17.10
C LYS A 176 1.03 -20.81 17.96
N SER A 177 -0.02 -20.64 18.76
CA SER A 177 -0.30 -19.54 19.66
C SER A 177 0.88 -19.07 20.50
N GLU A 178 1.19 -17.78 20.44
CA GLU A 178 1.66 -17.00 21.59
C GLU A 178 1.65 -15.51 21.24
N TYR A 179 0.50 -14.86 21.46
CA TYR A 179 0.43 -13.44 21.81
C TYR A 179 -0.88 -13.22 22.60
N SER A 180 -0.99 -13.91 23.73
CA SER A 180 -1.82 -13.46 24.84
C SER A 180 -0.93 -12.73 25.84
N MET A 181 -1.33 -11.50 26.19
CA MET A 181 -0.70 -10.54 27.11
C MET A 181 0.43 -9.73 26.45
N SER A 182 0.43 -8.39 26.44
CA SER A 182 -0.08 -7.47 27.43
C SER A 182 -0.39 -6.09 26.82
N MET A 183 -1.59 -5.58 27.08
CA MET A 183 -1.84 -4.15 27.21
C MET A 183 -2.72 -3.97 28.45
N PRO A 184 -2.45 -2.97 29.29
CA PRO A 184 -3.07 -2.84 30.61
C PRO A 184 -4.58 -2.58 30.49
N ARG A 185 -5.34 -3.41 31.21
CA ARG A 185 -6.76 -3.15 31.47
C ARG A 185 -6.87 -1.92 32.37
N SER A 186 -7.43 -0.84 31.82
CA SER A 186 -8.17 0.13 32.64
C SER A 186 -9.47 -0.56 33.07
N SER A 187 -9.55 -0.94 34.34
CA SER A 187 -10.81 -1.32 35.03
C SER A 187 -11.65 -0.05 35.23
N LYS A 188 -12.88 -0.04 34.69
CA LYS A 188 -14.18 -0.11 35.42
C LYS A 188 -14.40 1.05 36.39
N ASP A 189 -15.52 1.77 36.34
CA ASP A 189 -16.83 1.29 36.80
C ASP A 189 -17.99 2.05 36.11
N SER A 190 -18.95 1.34 35.50
CA SER A 190 -20.34 1.14 35.98
C SER A 190 -21.30 2.27 35.53
N CYS A 191 -22.55 2.07 35.11
CA CYS A 191 -23.50 1.01 35.39
C CYS A 191 -24.64 1.01 34.33
N THR A 192 -25.22 -0.17 34.10
CA THR A 192 -26.64 -0.53 33.82
C THR A 192 -27.67 0.60 33.56
N HIS A 193 -28.68 0.51 32.69
CA HIS A 193 -29.60 -0.60 32.39
C HIS A 193 -30.52 -0.27 31.19
N ALA A 194 -31.05 -1.33 30.59
CA ALA A 194 -32.42 -1.52 30.07
C ALA A 194 -32.95 -0.63 28.91
N SER A 195 -33.16 -1.33 27.80
CA SER A 195 -34.23 -1.22 26.82
C SER A 195 -35.54 -0.54 27.25
N ALA A 196 -36.02 0.36 26.39
CA ALA A 196 -37.28 0.24 25.66
C ALA A 196 -37.08 0.80 24.25
#